data_AF-D2QVV2-F1
#
_entry.id   AF-D2QVV2-F1
#
_cell.length_a   1.000
_cell.length_b   1.000
_cell.length_c   1.000
_cell.angle_alpha   90.00
_cell.angle_beta   90.00
_cell.angle_gamma   90.00
#
_symmetry.space_group_name_H-M   'P 1'
#
loop_
_entity.id
_entity.type
_entity.pdbx_description
1 polymer ?
#
loop_
_entity_poly.entity_id
_entity_poly.type
_entity_poly.pdbx_seq_one_letter_code
_entity_poly.pdbx_strand_id
1 'polypeptide(L)'
;MISQHALKKTILVTSDLKCKLLINRTTTPFIISDNPAVKYNQFLENKNWSGAVTAYGSKGLQIFIPISPKHLIILYDSWSYKIGTKTNHVVEIKNDSDVDQINILQFLNCDKLIFFKNMEQQKLHYYKTRSNKYEKANIVVVKEFGVIDDRGSVKPNEALIMSYITSCRTNMSLDFIKQTKQSKQYIFNKGQAQIRKHSLKYIEQSGEDDYYDF
;
A
#
# COMPACT_ATOMS: atom_id res chain seq x y z
N MET A 1 23.33 10.64 -4.95
CA MET A 1 23.72 9.56 -4.01
C MET A 1 22.55 9.10 -3.11
N ILE A 2 21.72 9.99 -2.56
CA ILE A 2 20.56 9.64 -1.71
C ILE A 2 19.58 8.65 -2.37
N SER A 3 19.30 8.77 -3.69
CA SER A 3 18.33 7.88 -4.34
C SER A 3 18.80 6.43 -4.52
N GLN A 4 20.10 6.18 -4.71
CA GLN A 4 20.63 4.82 -4.86
C GLN A 4 20.63 4.05 -3.53
N HIS A 5 20.97 4.74 -2.44
CA HIS A 5 20.94 4.16 -1.10
C HIS A 5 19.50 3.82 -0.68
N ALA A 6 18.56 4.74 -0.89
CA ALA A 6 17.14 4.53 -0.63
C ALA A 6 16.56 3.37 -1.46
N LEU A 7 16.97 3.23 -2.73
CA LEU A 7 16.57 2.13 -3.60
C LEU A 7 17.12 0.79 -3.09
N LYS A 8 18.42 0.71 -2.77
CA LYS A 8 19.05 -0.50 -2.21
C LYS A 8 18.33 -0.95 -0.94
N LYS A 9 18.04 -0.03 -0.03
CA LYS A 9 17.32 -0.31 1.22
C LYS A 9 15.90 -0.81 0.94
N THR A 10 15.19 -0.17 0.01
CA THR A 10 13.83 -0.58 -0.38
C THR A 10 13.81 -2.01 -0.92
N ILE A 11 14.79 -2.38 -1.75
CA ILE A 11 14.94 -3.75 -2.27
C ILE A 11 15.15 -4.75 -1.13
N LEU A 12 16.03 -4.45 -0.17
CA LEU A 12 16.31 -5.34 0.96
C LEU A 12 15.09 -5.53 1.87
N VAL A 13 14.39 -4.45 2.24
CA VAL A 13 13.23 -4.54 3.14
C VAL A 13 12.02 -5.23 2.50
N THR A 14 11.97 -5.32 1.17
CA THR A 14 10.89 -5.97 0.40
C THR A 14 11.25 -7.33 -0.17
N SER A 15 12.49 -7.80 0.00
CA SER A 15 12.96 -9.05 -0.62
C SER A 15 12.27 -10.31 -0.07
N ASP A 16 11.56 -10.22 1.05
CA ASP A 16 10.76 -11.30 1.62
C ASP A 16 9.36 -11.43 1.01
N LEU A 17 8.88 -10.38 0.30
CA LEU A 17 7.58 -10.39 -0.34
C LEU A 17 7.51 -11.49 -1.40
N LYS A 18 6.37 -12.17 -1.47
CA LYS A 18 6.10 -13.12 -2.56
C LYS A 18 5.58 -12.38 -3.78
N CYS A 19 5.98 -12.84 -4.95
CA CYS A 19 5.59 -12.27 -6.23
C CYS A 19 4.72 -13.27 -7.02
N LYS A 20 3.65 -12.78 -7.62
CA LYS A 20 2.80 -13.55 -8.55
C LYS A 20 2.37 -12.71 -9.74
N LEU A 21 2.09 -13.39 -10.84
CA LEU A 21 1.44 -12.83 -12.02
C LEU A 21 -0.06 -13.10 -11.94
N LEU A 22 -0.86 -12.04 -12.05
CA LEU A 22 -2.30 -12.13 -12.20
C LEU A 22 -2.66 -11.99 -13.68
N ILE A 23 -3.44 -12.94 -14.20
CA ILE A 23 -3.95 -12.92 -15.56
C ILE A 23 -5.43 -12.57 -15.51
N ASN A 24 -5.78 -11.44 -16.10
CA ASN A 24 -7.16 -10.99 -16.21
C ASN A 24 -7.86 -11.75 -17.35
N ARG A 25 -8.82 -12.61 -17.00
CA ARG A 25 -9.68 -13.35 -17.92
C ARG A 25 -11.05 -12.70 -18.13
N THR A 26 -11.30 -11.55 -17.54
CA THR A 26 -12.55 -10.81 -17.69
C THR A 26 -12.56 -9.98 -18.98
N THR A 27 -13.69 -9.37 -19.30
CA THR A 27 -13.83 -8.48 -20.47
C THR A 27 -13.25 -7.10 -20.18
N THR A 28 -13.37 -6.62 -18.93
CA THR A 28 -12.83 -5.32 -18.49
C THR A 28 -11.30 -5.34 -18.46
N PRO A 29 -10.59 -4.45 -19.17
CA PRO A 29 -9.13 -4.38 -19.11
C PRO A 29 -8.63 -3.67 -17.84
N PHE A 30 -7.41 -4.00 -17.42
CA PHE A 30 -6.69 -3.16 -16.47
C PHE A 30 -6.32 -1.81 -17.08
N ILE A 31 -6.34 -0.79 -16.23
CA ILE A 31 -5.85 0.55 -16.52
C ILE A 31 -4.47 0.72 -15.87
N ILE A 32 -3.66 1.63 -16.39
CA ILE A 32 -2.34 1.98 -15.86
C ILE A 32 -2.31 3.49 -15.64
N SER A 33 -1.78 3.96 -14.51
CA SER A 33 -1.51 5.39 -14.30
C SER A 33 -0.03 5.73 -14.52
N ASP A 34 0.30 7.02 -14.48
CA ASP A 34 1.69 7.51 -14.40
C ASP A 34 2.43 7.09 -13.11
N ASN A 35 1.70 6.59 -12.10
CA ASN A 35 2.24 5.95 -10.91
C ASN A 35 1.59 4.58 -10.70
N PRO A 36 2.00 3.57 -11.48
CA PRO A 36 1.24 2.33 -11.59
C PRO A 36 1.39 1.38 -10.40
N ALA A 37 2.48 1.51 -9.63
CA ALA A 37 2.78 0.65 -8.49
C ALA A 37 2.00 1.09 -7.24
N VAL A 38 0.79 0.56 -7.09
CA VAL A 38 -0.09 0.93 -5.98
C VAL A 38 0.21 0.09 -4.75
N LYS A 39 0.55 0.76 -3.64
CA LYS A 39 0.68 0.12 -2.33
C LYS A 39 -0.67 0.06 -1.63
N TYR A 40 -0.97 -1.09 -1.04
CA TYR A 40 -2.20 -1.33 -0.30
C TYR A 40 -1.94 -2.25 0.90
N ASN A 41 -2.90 -2.32 1.83
CA ASN A 41 -2.79 -3.21 2.98
C ASN A 41 -4.18 -3.55 3.58
N GLN A 42 -4.84 -4.55 2.99
CA GLN A 42 -6.15 -5.01 3.50
C GLN A 42 -6.08 -5.48 4.96
N PHE A 43 -4.94 -5.98 5.44
CA PHE A 43 -4.77 -6.47 6.81
C PHE A 43 -4.87 -5.35 7.85
N LEU A 44 -4.11 -4.27 7.67
CA LEU A 44 -4.13 -3.13 8.59
C LEU A 44 -5.37 -2.26 8.41
N GLU A 45 -5.87 -2.13 7.17
CA GLU A 45 -7.11 -1.40 6.89
C GLU A 45 -8.33 -2.05 7.55
N ASN A 46 -8.51 -3.37 7.42
CA ASN A 46 -9.62 -4.10 8.04
C ASN A 46 -9.63 -4.03 9.59
N LYS A 47 -8.53 -3.58 10.19
CA LYS A 47 -8.38 -3.39 11.64
C LYS A 47 -8.43 -1.91 12.03
N ASN A 48 -8.77 -1.02 11.09
CA ASN A 48 -8.81 0.43 11.27
C ASN A 48 -7.49 1.01 11.82
N TRP A 49 -6.34 0.46 11.40
CA TRP A 49 -5.04 0.93 11.88
C TRP A 49 -4.77 2.37 11.37
N SER A 50 -4.47 3.27 12.30
CA SER A 50 -4.23 4.69 12.02
C SER A 50 -2.76 5.04 11.73
N GLY A 51 -1.82 4.14 12.06
CA GLY A 51 -0.40 4.38 11.87
C GLY A 51 0.12 4.08 10.45
N ALA A 52 1.39 3.69 10.33
CA ALA A 52 2.05 3.47 9.04
C ALA A 52 1.54 2.18 8.33
N VAL A 53 0.55 2.35 7.46
CA VAL A 53 -0.17 1.24 6.82
C VAL A 53 0.58 0.63 5.62
N THR A 54 1.13 1.46 4.72
CA THR A 54 1.70 1.00 3.43
C THR A 54 3.21 1.26 3.30
N ALA A 55 3.94 1.33 4.41
CA ALA A 55 5.40 1.38 4.36
C ALA A 55 5.98 0.05 3.84
N TYR A 56 7.15 0.10 3.20
CA TYR A 56 7.74 -1.08 2.54
C TYR A 56 8.00 -2.25 3.49
N GLY A 57 8.27 -1.97 4.76
CA GLY A 57 8.45 -2.97 5.81
C GLY A 57 7.18 -3.36 6.56
N SER A 58 6.02 -2.78 6.25
CA SER A 58 4.78 -3.04 6.99
C SER A 58 4.26 -4.46 6.79
N LYS A 59 3.77 -5.08 7.87
CA LYS A 59 2.99 -6.31 7.84
C LYS A 59 1.74 -6.11 7.01
N GLY A 60 1.42 -7.06 6.14
CA GLY A 60 0.27 -6.96 5.25
C GLY A 60 0.47 -6.05 4.05
N LEU A 61 1.69 -5.67 3.70
CA LEU A 61 1.92 -4.92 2.47
C LEU A 61 1.50 -5.73 1.23
N GLN A 62 0.80 -5.06 0.32
CA GLN A 62 0.50 -5.49 -1.05
C GLN A 62 0.96 -4.39 -2.00
N ILE A 63 1.52 -4.77 -3.15
CA ILE A 63 1.88 -3.85 -4.23
C ILE A 63 1.30 -4.40 -5.52
N PHE A 64 0.38 -3.65 -6.13
CA PHE A 64 -0.28 -3.98 -7.38
C PHE A 64 0.36 -3.19 -8.52
N ILE A 65 0.84 -3.88 -9.54
CA ILE A 65 1.55 -3.27 -10.68
C ILE A 65 0.93 -3.80 -11.98
N PRO A 66 -0.10 -3.14 -12.55
CA PRO A 66 -0.58 -3.50 -13.87
C PRO A 66 0.52 -3.22 -14.89
N ILE A 67 0.85 -4.23 -15.69
CA ILE A 67 1.90 -4.16 -16.73
C ILE A 67 1.30 -4.25 -18.14
N SER A 68 0.05 -4.70 -18.25
CA SER A 68 -0.73 -4.61 -19.48
C SER A 68 -2.23 -4.70 -19.17
N PRO A 69 -3.12 -4.47 -20.15
CA PRO A 69 -4.57 -4.63 -19.98
C PRO A 69 -5.01 -6.01 -19.46
N LYS A 70 -4.15 -7.03 -19.58
CA LYS A 70 -4.43 -8.41 -19.19
C LYS A 70 -3.52 -8.97 -18.09
N HIS A 71 -2.50 -8.23 -17.67
CA HIS A 71 -1.48 -8.75 -16.75
C HIS A 71 -1.18 -7.75 -15.63
N LEU A 72 -1.11 -8.26 -14.41
CA LEU A 72 -0.74 -7.49 -13.23
C LEU A 72 0.25 -8.28 -12.38
N ILE A 73 1.33 -7.65 -11.97
CA ILE A 73 2.26 -8.21 -10.98
C ILE A 73 1.76 -7.82 -9.60
N ILE A 74 1.71 -8.78 -8.68
CA ILE A 74 1.44 -8.53 -7.28
C ILE A 74 2.62 -8.97 -6.42
N LEU A 75 3.13 -8.05 -5.61
CA LEU A 75 4.01 -8.36 -4.49
C LEU A 75 3.19 -8.34 -3.21
N TYR A 76 3.35 -9.32 -2.33
CA TYR A 76 2.54 -9.40 -1.12
C TYR A 76 3.24 -10.07 0.05
N ASP A 77 2.85 -9.65 1.25
CA ASP A 77 3.26 -10.28 2.49
C ASP A 77 2.53 -11.63 2.66
N SER A 78 3.24 -12.72 2.42
CA SER A 78 2.69 -14.09 2.54
C SER A 78 2.37 -14.52 3.98
N TRP A 79 2.86 -13.77 4.99
CA TRP A 79 2.43 -13.95 6.37
C TRP A 79 0.97 -13.48 6.54
N SER A 80 0.58 -12.39 5.86
CA SER A 80 -0.77 -11.84 5.92
C SER A 80 -1.76 -12.47 4.94
N TYR A 81 -1.31 -12.85 3.75
CA TYR A 81 -2.21 -13.25 2.67
C TYR A 81 -1.86 -14.58 2.01
N LYS A 82 -2.92 -15.28 1.59
CA LYS A 82 -2.88 -16.34 0.58
C LYS A 82 -3.52 -15.79 -0.68
N ILE A 83 -2.77 -15.81 -1.78
CA ILE A 83 -3.22 -15.33 -3.09
C ILE A 83 -3.30 -16.54 -4.02
N GLY A 84 -4.51 -16.95 -4.42
CA GLY A 84 -4.71 -18.23 -5.11
C GLY A 84 -4.16 -19.43 -4.33
N THR A 85 -3.46 -20.34 -5.02
CA THR A 85 -2.80 -21.51 -4.38
C THR A 85 -1.35 -21.22 -4.01
N LYS A 86 -0.78 -21.94 -3.04
CA LYS A 86 0.59 -21.64 -2.55
C LYS A 86 1.68 -21.84 -3.62
N THR A 87 1.53 -22.83 -4.48
CA THR A 87 2.54 -23.26 -5.46
C THR A 87 2.44 -22.55 -6.80
N ASN A 88 1.26 -22.05 -7.17
CA ASN A 88 1.09 -21.43 -8.47
C ASN A 88 1.58 -19.98 -8.48
N HIS A 89 2.51 -19.66 -9.36
CA HIS A 89 3.00 -18.30 -9.57
C HIS A 89 2.05 -17.44 -10.40
N VAL A 90 1.05 -18.08 -11.03
CA VAL A 90 0.04 -17.44 -11.85
C VAL A 90 -1.33 -17.58 -11.19
N VAL A 91 -2.14 -16.53 -11.20
CA VAL A 91 -3.52 -16.57 -10.69
C VAL A 91 -4.44 -15.90 -11.71
N GLU A 92 -5.53 -16.57 -12.06
CA GLU A 92 -6.52 -16.02 -12.99
C GLU A 92 -7.56 -15.20 -12.23
N ILE A 93 -7.84 -14.00 -12.72
CA ILE A 93 -8.95 -13.15 -12.26
C ILE A 93 -10.11 -13.35 -13.24
N LYS A 94 -11.26 -13.76 -12.71
CA LYS A 94 -12.47 -14.06 -13.51
C LYS A 94 -13.67 -13.18 -13.14
N ASN A 95 -13.53 -12.34 -12.11
CA ASN A 95 -14.57 -11.44 -11.64
C ASN A 95 -14.24 -10.00 -12.06
N ASP A 96 -15.10 -9.35 -12.83
CA ASP A 96 -14.93 -7.95 -13.24
C ASP A 96 -14.90 -6.99 -12.03
N SER A 97 -15.54 -7.34 -10.91
CA SER A 97 -15.50 -6.53 -9.69
C SER A 97 -14.08 -6.41 -9.09
N ASP A 98 -13.26 -7.46 -9.20
CA ASP A 98 -11.87 -7.42 -8.78
C ASP A 98 -11.06 -6.44 -9.64
N VAL A 99 -11.29 -6.47 -10.96
CA VAL A 99 -10.65 -5.58 -11.93
C VAL A 99 -11.10 -4.13 -11.70
N ASP A 100 -12.38 -3.91 -11.45
CA ASP A 100 -12.96 -2.60 -11.15
C ASP A 100 -12.31 -1.97 -9.90
N GLN A 101 -12.14 -2.75 -8.84
CA GLN A 101 -11.50 -2.28 -7.60
C GLN A 101 -10.03 -1.92 -7.81
N ILE A 102 -9.28 -2.73 -8.57
CA ILE A 102 -7.88 -2.44 -8.93
C ILE A 102 -7.79 -1.19 -9.82
N ASN A 103 -8.70 -1.03 -10.77
CA ASN A 103 -8.75 0.14 -11.64
C ASN A 103 -9.03 1.44 -10.86
N ILE A 104 -9.92 1.40 -9.86
CA ILE A 104 -10.14 2.55 -8.95
C ILE A 104 -8.86 2.92 -8.21
N LEU A 105 -8.04 1.95 -7.81
CA LEU A 105 -6.75 2.24 -7.18
C LEU A 105 -5.79 3.00 -8.10
N GLN A 106 -5.83 2.75 -9.41
CA GLN A 106 -5.00 3.49 -10.36
C GLN A 106 -5.39 4.97 -10.38
N PHE A 107 -6.68 5.31 -10.28
CA PHE A 107 -7.13 6.71 -10.15
C PHE A 107 -6.67 7.35 -8.84
N LEU A 108 -6.67 6.60 -7.73
CA LEU A 108 -6.24 7.11 -6.43
C LEU A 108 -4.73 7.31 -6.31
N ASN A 109 -3.94 6.47 -6.98
CA ASN A 109 -2.48 6.52 -6.93
C ASN A 109 -1.86 7.42 -8.01
N CYS A 110 -2.62 7.70 -9.07
CA CYS A 110 -2.26 8.55 -10.19
C CYS A 110 -1.89 9.97 -9.73
N ASP A 111 -0.83 10.53 -10.32
CA ASP A 111 -0.58 11.96 -10.21
C ASP A 111 -1.51 12.70 -11.16
N LYS A 112 -1.36 12.47 -12.48
CA LYS A 112 -2.02 13.23 -13.55
C LYS A 112 -2.62 12.37 -14.66
N LEU A 113 -1.95 11.29 -15.07
CA LEU A 113 -2.29 10.56 -16.29
C LEU A 113 -2.82 9.14 -16.05
N ILE A 114 -3.84 8.80 -16.84
CA ILE A 114 -4.46 7.47 -16.89
C ILE A 114 -4.39 6.95 -18.33
N PHE A 115 -3.83 5.77 -18.51
CA PHE A 115 -3.64 5.07 -19.77
C PHE A 115 -4.52 3.81 -19.82
N PHE A 116 -5.34 3.68 -20.86
CA PHE A 116 -6.24 2.55 -21.05
C PHE A 116 -6.23 2.09 -22.51
N LYS A 117 -6.63 0.84 -22.72
CA LYS A 117 -6.84 0.27 -24.05
C LYS A 117 -8.22 -0.35 -24.11
N ASN A 118 -8.98 -0.05 -25.17
CA ASN A 118 -10.30 -0.64 -25.45
C ASN A 118 -11.27 -0.49 -24.26
N MET A 119 -11.34 0.69 -23.66
CA MET A 119 -12.26 1.00 -22.55
C MET A 119 -13.19 2.13 -22.95
N GLU A 120 -14.48 1.95 -22.67
CA GLU A 120 -15.51 2.95 -22.94
C GLU A 120 -15.36 4.16 -22.00
N GLN A 121 -15.63 5.35 -22.53
CA GLN A 121 -15.54 6.60 -21.77
C GLN A 121 -16.46 6.60 -20.53
N GLN A 122 -17.64 5.98 -20.62
CA GLN A 122 -18.57 5.86 -19.49
C GLN A 122 -17.97 5.07 -18.33
N LYS A 123 -17.24 3.97 -18.61
CA LYS A 123 -16.58 3.16 -17.60
C LYS A 123 -15.42 3.92 -16.93
N LEU A 124 -14.66 4.70 -17.70
CA LEU A 124 -13.63 5.60 -17.15
C LEU A 124 -14.23 6.67 -16.24
N HIS A 125 -15.33 7.30 -16.67
CA HIS A 125 -16.05 8.28 -15.86
C HIS A 125 -16.56 7.64 -14.56
N TYR A 126 -17.09 6.41 -14.64
CA TYR A 126 -17.49 5.64 -13.46
C TYR A 126 -16.33 5.48 -12.47
N TYR A 127 -15.14 5.06 -12.91
CA TYR A 127 -13.99 4.89 -12.01
C TYR A 127 -13.53 6.21 -11.40
N LYS A 128 -13.46 7.28 -12.19
CA LYS A 128 -13.14 8.62 -11.70
C LYS A 128 -14.11 9.05 -10.59
N THR A 129 -15.41 8.99 -10.87
CA THR A 129 -16.46 9.38 -9.92
C THR A 129 -16.46 8.49 -8.67
N ARG A 130 -16.22 7.18 -8.83
CA ARG A 130 -16.13 6.25 -7.70
C ARG A 130 -14.90 6.53 -6.83
N SER A 131 -13.77 6.89 -7.44
CA SER A 131 -12.51 7.20 -6.74
C SER A 131 -12.63 8.44 -5.84
N ASN A 132 -13.43 9.44 -6.22
CA ASN A 132 -13.64 10.67 -5.43
C ASN A 132 -14.24 10.42 -4.03
N LYS A 133 -14.75 9.22 -3.75
CA LYS A 133 -15.27 8.84 -2.43
C LYS A 133 -14.15 8.47 -1.44
N TYR A 134 -12.91 8.39 -1.90
CA TYR A 134 -11.76 7.92 -1.13
C TYR A 134 -10.65 8.97 -1.14
N GLU A 135 -9.79 8.92 -0.12
CA GLU A 135 -8.62 9.78 -0.05
C GLU A 135 -7.61 9.44 -1.16
N LYS A 136 -7.11 10.45 -1.87
CA LYS A 136 -6.05 10.27 -2.88
C LYS A 136 -4.77 9.83 -2.18
N ALA A 137 -4.02 8.90 -2.76
CA ALA A 137 -2.74 8.47 -2.23
C ALA A 137 -1.61 9.42 -2.61
N ASN A 138 -0.48 9.31 -1.91
CA ASN A 138 0.74 10.07 -2.16
C ASN A 138 0.60 11.58 -1.90
N ILE A 139 -0.36 11.99 -1.08
CA ILE A 139 -0.51 13.39 -0.64
C ILE A 139 0.26 13.57 0.67
N VAL A 140 1.14 14.56 0.72
CA VAL A 140 1.84 14.94 1.94
C VAL A 140 0.88 15.73 2.81
N VAL A 141 0.67 15.27 4.04
CA VAL A 141 -0.14 15.93 5.05
C VAL A 141 0.76 16.32 6.21
N VAL A 142 0.65 17.56 6.65
CA VAL A 142 1.31 18.09 7.84
C VAL A 142 0.22 18.52 8.81
N LYS A 143 0.29 18.02 10.05
CA LYS A 143 -0.60 18.37 11.14
C LYS A 143 0.20 18.93 12.30
N GLU A 144 -0.35 19.97 12.92
CA GLU A 144 0.20 20.58 14.12
C GLU A 144 -0.68 20.23 15.31
N PHE A 145 -0.06 19.80 16.41
CA PHE A 145 -0.74 19.48 17.65
C PHE A 145 -0.12 20.28 18.78
N GLY A 146 -0.92 21.00 19.56
CA GLY A 146 -0.42 21.71 20.74
C GLY A 146 0.13 20.75 21.78
N VAL A 147 1.23 21.12 22.44
CA VAL A 147 1.79 20.34 23.55
C VAL A 147 1.02 20.65 24.82
N ILE A 148 0.58 19.61 25.53
CA ILE A 148 -0.17 19.74 26.78
C ILE A 148 0.81 19.69 27.95
N ASP A 149 0.69 20.62 28.91
CA ASP A 149 1.44 20.59 30.16
C ASP A 149 0.86 19.60 31.19
N ASP A 150 1.55 19.40 32.30
CA ASP A 150 1.12 18.48 33.37
C ASP A 150 -0.23 18.88 34.02
N ARG A 151 -0.70 20.11 33.76
CA ARG A 151 -1.97 20.67 34.27
C ARG A 151 -3.09 20.60 33.23
N GLY A 152 -2.84 20.02 32.05
CA GLY A 152 -3.81 19.88 30.97
C GLY A 152 -3.98 21.13 30.10
N SER A 153 -3.16 22.17 30.27
CA SER A 153 -3.20 23.38 29.45
C SER A 153 -2.29 23.24 28.23
N VAL A 154 -2.73 23.76 27.08
CA VAL A 154 -1.87 23.82 25.88
C VAL A 154 -0.78 24.86 26.11
N LYS A 155 0.47 24.43 26.02
CA LYS A 155 1.62 25.30 26.18
C LYS A 155 1.72 26.29 25.01
N PRO A 156 1.92 27.59 25.28
CA PRO A 156 2.16 28.56 24.24
C PRO A 156 3.51 28.29 23.57
N ASN A 157 3.57 28.42 22.25
CA ASN A 157 4.78 28.26 21.42
C ASN A 157 5.42 26.86 21.41
N GLU A 158 4.75 25.83 21.93
CA GLU A 158 5.17 24.44 21.80
C GLU A 158 4.15 23.66 20.97
N ALA A 159 4.61 23.08 19.86
CA ALA A 159 3.78 22.24 19.00
C ALA A 159 4.52 20.98 18.55
N LEU A 160 3.79 19.87 18.50
CA LEU A 160 4.20 18.64 17.85
C LEU A 160 3.74 18.69 16.39
N ILE A 161 4.71 18.67 15.48
CA ILE A 161 4.44 18.58 14.04
C ILE A 161 4.48 17.11 13.62
N MET A 162 3.43 16.66 12.97
CA MET A 162 3.32 15.32 12.39
C MET A 162 3.19 15.44 10.88
N SER A 163 4.13 14.85 10.14
CA SER A 163 4.04 14.71 8.69
C SER A 163 3.83 13.26 8.29
N TYR A 164 2.96 13.02 7.31
CA TYR A 164 2.75 11.69 6.75
C TYR A 164 2.27 11.77 5.30
N ILE A 165 2.33 10.63 4.61
CA ILE A 165 1.84 10.48 3.23
C ILE A 165 0.57 9.63 3.26
N THR A 166 -0.48 10.12 2.60
CA THR A 166 -1.75 9.38 2.48
C THR A 166 -1.57 8.11 1.65
N SER A 167 -2.41 7.10 1.94
CA SER A 167 -2.37 5.80 1.28
C SER A 167 -3.75 5.44 0.77
N CYS A 168 -3.84 4.66 -0.31
CA CYS A 168 -5.11 4.10 -0.78
C CYS A 168 -5.82 3.34 0.35
N ARG A 169 -7.07 3.73 0.63
CA ARG A 169 -7.99 3.04 1.55
C ARG A 169 -9.38 3.02 0.92
N THR A 170 -9.84 1.84 0.53
CA THR A 170 -11.09 1.67 -0.23
C THR A 170 -11.98 0.55 0.32
N ASN A 171 -11.57 -0.09 1.43
CA ASN A 171 -12.14 -1.33 1.95
C ASN A 171 -12.18 -2.43 0.87
N MET A 172 -11.07 -2.58 0.15
CA MET A 172 -10.97 -3.51 -0.96
C MET A 172 -11.17 -4.96 -0.50
N SER A 173 -11.94 -5.70 -1.28
CA SER A 173 -12.13 -7.14 -1.12
C SER A 173 -11.98 -7.82 -2.48
N LEU A 174 -10.89 -8.58 -2.65
CA LEU A 174 -10.59 -9.30 -3.88
C LEU A 174 -10.76 -10.81 -3.65
N ASP A 175 -11.49 -11.48 -4.53
CA ASP A 175 -11.91 -12.88 -4.34
C ASP A 175 -10.72 -13.84 -4.22
N PHE A 176 -9.65 -13.55 -4.95
CA PHE A 176 -8.45 -14.36 -4.99
C PHE A 176 -7.48 -14.12 -3.81
N ILE A 177 -7.78 -13.17 -2.92
CA ILE A 177 -6.96 -12.85 -1.74
C ILE A 177 -7.68 -13.24 -0.46
N LYS A 178 -7.05 -14.09 0.34
CA LYS A 178 -7.55 -14.50 1.66
C LYS A 178 -6.55 -14.17 2.75
N GLN A 179 -6.99 -13.55 3.83
CA GLN A 179 -6.13 -13.35 5.00
C GLN A 179 -5.83 -14.68 5.70
N THR A 180 -4.59 -14.86 6.16
CA THR A 180 -4.17 -16.06 6.89
C THR A 180 -4.80 -16.12 8.28
N LYS A 181 -4.85 -17.32 8.89
CA LYS A 181 -5.32 -17.46 10.28
C LYS A 181 -4.43 -16.67 11.25
N GLN A 182 -3.12 -16.73 11.02
CA GLN A 182 -2.13 -16.06 11.87
C GLN A 182 -2.28 -14.54 11.84
N SER A 183 -2.52 -13.93 10.67
CA SER A 183 -2.72 -12.48 10.60
C SER A 183 -4.01 -12.06 11.27
N LYS A 184 -5.12 -12.81 11.08
CA LYS A 184 -6.40 -12.52 11.74
C LYS A 184 -6.31 -12.49 13.26
N GLN A 185 -5.47 -13.36 13.85
CA GLN A 185 -5.25 -13.51 15.28
C GLN A 185 -4.11 -12.63 15.82
N TYR A 186 -3.47 -11.82 14.97
CA TYR A 186 -2.32 -11.02 15.39
C TYR A 186 -2.73 -9.92 16.36
N ILE A 187 -1.94 -9.78 17.43
CA ILE A 187 -2.07 -8.72 18.43
C ILE A 187 -1.10 -7.61 18.06
N PHE A 188 -1.63 -6.41 17.87
CA PHE A 188 -0.84 -5.23 17.50
C PHE A 188 0.01 -4.74 18.67
N ASN A 189 1.23 -4.32 18.38
CA ASN A 189 2.04 -3.58 19.34
C ASN A 189 1.57 -2.11 19.41
N LYS A 190 2.05 -1.36 20.42
CA LYS A 190 1.70 0.06 20.59
C LYS A 190 2.42 1.00 19.62
N GLY A 191 3.37 0.50 18.84
CA GLY A 191 4.14 1.30 17.89
C GLY A 191 3.32 1.68 16.67
N GLN A 192 3.58 2.87 16.10
CA GLN A 192 2.87 3.39 14.92
C GLN A 192 2.96 2.45 13.71
N ALA A 193 4.04 1.69 13.58
CA ALA A 193 4.28 0.79 12.47
C ALA A 193 4.30 -0.67 12.93
N GLN A 194 3.55 -1.51 12.22
CA GLN A 194 3.55 -2.96 12.41
C GLN A 194 4.52 -3.56 11.41
N ILE A 195 5.78 -3.76 11.83
CA ILE A 195 6.88 -4.13 10.92
C ILE A 195 7.02 -5.65 10.75
N ARG A 196 7.35 -6.12 9.53
CA ARG A 196 7.68 -7.53 9.26
C ARG A 196 9.01 -7.89 9.92
N LYS A 197 9.12 -9.11 10.45
CA LYS A 197 10.36 -9.60 11.10
C LYS A 197 11.58 -9.52 10.18
N HIS A 198 11.41 -9.76 8.88
CA HIS A 198 12.46 -9.60 7.88
C HIS A 198 12.96 -8.15 7.81
N SER A 199 12.04 -7.20 7.70
CA SER A 199 12.36 -5.79 7.51
C SER A 199 13.03 -5.14 8.72
N LEU A 200 12.73 -5.61 9.95
CA LEU A 200 13.36 -5.10 11.19
C LEU A 200 14.90 -5.13 11.12
N LYS A 201 15.47 -6.21 10.57
CA LYS A 201 16.92 -6.41 10.44
C LYS A 201 17.63 -5.27 9.70
N TYR A 202 16.95 -4.68 8.72
CA TYR A 202 17.52 -3.63 7.86
C TYR A 202 17.14 -2.22 8.32
N ILE A 203 16.23 -2.11 9.29
CA ILE A 203 15.84 -0.82 9.90
C ILE A 203 16.73 -0.55 11.10
N GLU A 204 16.98 -1.55 11.95
CA GLU A 204 17.83 -1.44 13.15
C GLU A 204 19.29 -1.15 12.79
N GLN A 205 19.83 -1.77 11.74
CA GLN A 205 21.19 -1.51 11.23
C GLN A 205 21.40 -0.05 10.76
N SER A 206 20.35 0.73 10.57
CA SER A 206 20.46 2.12 10.10
C SER A 206 20.58 3.14 11.23
N GLY A 207 20.31 2.76 12.48
CA GLY A 207 20.41 3.68 13.61
C GLY A 207 21.85 3.89 14.10
N GLU A 208 22.78 3.02 13.73
CA GLU A 208 24.19 3.08 14.13
C GLU A 208 25.08 3.81 13.12
N ASP A 209 24.71 3.81 11.82
CA ASP A 209 25.52 4.42 10.75
C ASP A 209 25.33 5.94 10.62
N ASP A 210 24.26 6.52 11.18
CA ASP A 210 23.97 7.97 11.11
C ASP A 210 24.74 8.81 12.16
N TYR A 211 25.66 8.21 12.93
CA TYR A 211 26.41 8.89 14.00
C TYR A 211 27.86 9.30 13.64
N TYR A 212 28.38 8.94 12.46
CA TYR A 212 29.78 9.16 12.11
C TYR A 212 30.05 10.10 10.91
N ASP A 213 29.03 10.76 10.37
CA ASP A 213 29.20 11.77 9.32
C ASP A 213 28.70 13.15 9.78
N PHE A 214 29.46 13.78 10.71
CA PHE A 214 29.51 15.23 10.90
C PHE A 214 30.92 15.67 11.34
#